data_AF-A0A8J5LZ05-F1
#
_entry.id   AF-A0A8J5LZ05-F1
#
_cell.length_a   1.000
_cell.length_b   1.000
_cell.length_c   1.000
_cell.angle_alpha   90.00
_cell.angle_beta   90.00
_cell.angle_gamma   90.00
#
_symmetry.space_group_name_H-M   'P 1'
#
loop_
_entity.id
_entity.type
_entity.pdbx_description
1 polymer ?
#
loop_
_entity_poly.entity_id
_entity_poly.type
_entity_poly.pdbx_seq_one_letter_code
_entity_poly.pdbx_strand_id
1 'polypeptide(L)'
;MPYADDPEYPEVEEFLRGSEQSWTVRGVQTFNGQIQEFAGLREAKEYAKRCLNEGQYESSYTTEAGEDNDPFVTITKTRKWFEDSQVKLAQYKAELARLSEIY
;
A
#
# COMPACT_ATOMS: atom_id res chain seq x y z
N MET A 1 -2.31 4.15 -6.69
CA MET A 1 -2.51 2.74 -7.06
C MET A 1 -4.00 2.49 -6.91
N PRO A 2 -4.78 2.74 -7.97
CA PRO A 2 -6.24 2.90 -7.88
C PRO A 2 -6.97 1.62 -7.46
N TYR A 3 -6.32 0.47 -7.61
CA TYR A 3 -6.87 -0.84 -7.24
C TYR A 3 -6.19 -1.45 -6.01
N ALA A 4 -5.39 -0.67 -5.27
CA ALA A 4 -4.82 -1.12 -4.00
C ALA A 4 -5.95 -1.63 -3.08
N ASP A 5 -5.71 -2.72 -2.37
CA ASP A 5 -6.72 -3.37 -1.53
C ASP A 5 -6.07 -3.77 -0.19
N ASP A 6 -6.64 -3.29 0.92
CA ASP A 6 -6.26 -3.69 2.28
C ASP A 6 -7.52 -3.72 3.16
N PRO A 7 -8.23 -4.86 3.22
CA PRO A 7 -9.50 -4.96 3.94
C PRO A 7 -9.36 -4.84 5.45
N GLU A 8 -8.15 -5.01 5.99
CA GLU A 8 -7.91 -4.88 7.43
C GLU A 8 -7.69 -3.42 7.84
N TYR A 9 -7.13 -2.59 6.95
CA TYR A 9 -6.79 -1.20 7.23
C TYR A 9 -7.27 -0.29 6.09
N PRO A 10 -8.56 0.07 6.07
CA PRO A 10 -9.16 0.89 5.01
C PRO A 10 -8.48 2.25 4.85
N GLU A 11 -7.87 2.78 5.91
CA GLU A 11 -7.11 4.02 5.89
C GLU A 11 -5.82 3.91 5.05
N VAL A 12 -5.16 2.75 5.05
CA VAL A 12 -4.01 2.47 4.19
C VAL A 12 -4.45 2.36 2.75
N GLU A 13 -5.56 1.67 2.49
CA GLU A 13 -6.16 1.55 1.15
C GLU A 13 -6.50 2.92 0.57
N GLU A 14 -7.21 3.77 1.33
CA GLU A 14 -7.59 5.12 0.92
C GLU A 14 -6.34 5.95 0.57
N PHE A 15 -5.33 5.92 1.44
CA PHE A 15 -4.05 6.57 1.15
C PHE A 15 -3.43 6.04 -0.14
N LEU A 16 -3.34 4.72 -0.33
CA LEU A 16 -2.69 4.10 -1.49
C LEU A 16 -3.38 4.43 -2.82
N ARG A 17 -4.71 4.57 -2.78
CA ARG A 17 -5.53 4.98 -3.93
C ARG A 17 -5.44 6.48 -4.21
N GLY A 18 -5.20 7.30 -3.19
CA GLY A 18 -5.08 8.76 -3.29
C GLY A 18 -3.84 9.25 -4.06
N SER A 19 -3.69 10.59 -4.14
CA SER A 19 -2.57 11.27 -4.82
C SER A 19 -1.32 11.42 -3.96
N GLU A 20 -1.45 11.36 -2.64
CA GLU A 20 -0.35 11.64 -1.71
C GLU A 20 0.79 10.63 -1.85
N GLN A 21 2.04 11.10 -1.82
CA GLN A 21 3.22 10.26 -2.06
C GLN A 21 3.62 9.45 -0.81
N SER A 22 3.44 10.03 0.37
CA SER A 22 3.81 9.45 1.65
C SER A 22 2.76 9.76 2.71
N TRP A 23 2.60 8.86 3.67
CA TRP A 23 1.70 9.06 4.80
C TRP A 23 2.32 8.51 6.08
N THR A 24 2.21 9.27 7.17
CA THR A 24 2.74 8.89 8.47
C THR A 24 1.57 8.55 9.40
N VAL A 25 1.59 7.32 9.91
CA VAL A 25 0.64 6.82 10.89
C VAL A 25 1.29 6.69 12.26
N ARG A 26 0.54 7.02 13.30
CA ARG A 26 0.98 6.88 14.71
C ARG A 26 0.19 5.81 15.46
N GLY A 27 -0.73 5.16 14.77
CA GLY A 27 -1.64 4.17 15.31
C GLY A 27 -2.48 3.56 14.20
N VAL A 28 -3.27 2.57 14.58
CA VAL A 28 -4.16 1.83 13.69
C VAL A 28 -5.61 2.09 14.03
N GLN A 29 -6.48 2.13 13.02
CA GLN A 29 -7.91 2.22 13.30
C GLN A 29 -8.43 0.89 13.84
N THR A 30 -9.05 0.93 15.02
CA THR A 30 -9.71 -0.23 15.63
C THR A 30 -11.12 -0.39 15.08
N PHE A 31 -11.74 -1.57 15.30
CA PHE A 31 -13.07 -1.90 14.80
C PHE A 31 -14.18 -0.90 15.20
N ASN A 32 -14.01 -0.17 16.31
CA ASN A 32 -14.92 0.88 16.76
C ASN A 32 -14.64 2.26 16.14
N GLY A 33 -13.73 2.34 15.15
CA GLY A 33 -13.37 3.57 14.44
C GLY A 33 -12.40 4.49 15.18
N GLN A 34 -11.93 4.10 16.37
CA GLN A 34 -10.95 4.87 17.13
C GLN A 34 -9.53 4.58 16.62
N ILE A 35 -8.62 5.52 16.76
CA ILE A 35 -7.20 5.27 16.49
C ILE A 35 -6.57 4.77 17.77
N GLN A 36 -6.05 3.54 17.74
CA GLN A 36 -5.19 3.02 18.77
C GLN A 36 -3.74 3.36 18.41
N GLU A 37 -3.17 4.31 19.15
CA GLU A 37 -1.77 4.69 19.00
C GLU A 37 -0.84 3.51 19.30
N PHE A 38 0.30 3.47 18.61
CA PHE A 38 1.33 2.50 18.90
C PHE A 38 1.87 2.72 20.33
N ALA A 39 1.96 1.67 21.12
CA ALA A 39 2.46 1.71 22.49
C ALA A 39 3.99 1.90 22.56
N GLY A 40 4.71 1.69 21.46
CA GLY A 40 6.15 1.94 21.36
C GLY A 40 6.73 1.49 20.02
N LEU A 41 8.02 1.77 19.80
CA LEU A 41 8.74 1.44 18.56
C LEU A 41 8.62 -0.02 18.12
N ARG A 42 8.51 -0.95 19.07
CA ARG A 42 8.34 -2.37 18.74
C ARG A 42 7.06 -2.62 17.95
N GLU A 43 5.94 -2.05 18.39
CA GLU A 43 4.65 -2.22 17.73
C GLU A 43 4.64 -1.52 16.37
N ALA A 44 5.21 -0.32 16.28
CA ALA A 44 5.40 0.37 14.99
C ALA A 44 6.22 -0.47 14.00
N LYS A 45 7.28 -1.14 14.45
CA LYS A 45 8.08 -2.05 13.62
C LYS A 45 7.31 -3.31 13.20
N GLU A 46 6.48 -3.86 14.08
CA GLU A 46 5.62 -5.00 13.76
C GLU A 46 4.57 -4.59 12.70
N TYR A 47 3.96 -3.42 12.85
CA TYR A 47 3.02 -2.87 11.86
C TYR A 47 3.69 -2.62 10.50
N ALA A 48 4.87 -1.99 10.48
CA ALA A 48 5.62 -1.77 9.23
C ALA A 48 5.93 -3.10 8.52
N LYS A 49 6.33 -4.14 9.26
CA LYS A 49 6.56 -5.48 8.70
C LYS A 49 5.29 -6.11 8.14
N ARG A 50 4.15 -6.00 8.84
CA ARG A 50 2.85 -6.50 8.35
C ARG A 50 2.53 -5.88 6.99
N CYS A 51 2.64 -4.56 6.89
CA CYS A 51 2.33 -3.85 5.65
C CYS A 51 3.16 -4.38 4.46
N LEU A 52 4.44 -4.69 4.68
CA LEU A 52 5.30 -5.26 3.62
C LEU A 52 4.99 -6.72 3.28
N ASN A 53 4.59 -7.53 4.27
CA ASN A 53 4.39 -8.97 4.08
C ASN A 53 2.99 -9.33 3.57
N GLU A 54 1.97 -8.60 3.99
CA GLU A 54 0.56 -8.98 3.84
C GLU A 54 -0.26 -7.92 3.10
N GLY A 55 0.20 -6.66 3.04
CA GLY A 55 -0.60 -5.52 2.57
C GLY A 55 -0.33 -5.03 1.14
N GLN A 56 0.37 -5.80 0.29
CA GLN A 56 0.79 -5.35 -1.06
C GLN A 56 -0.06 -5.92 -2.20
N TYR A 57 -1.38 -6.00 -2.05
CA TYR A 57 -2.28 -6.35 -3.15
C TYR A 57 -2.49 -5.14 -4.07
N GLU A 58 -2.21 -5.33 -5.37
CA GLU A 58 -2.34 -4.29 -6.43
C GLU A 58 -1.72 -2.94 -6.04
N SER A 59 -0.62 -3.01 -5.29
CA SER A 59 0.07 -1.85 -4.75
C SER A 59 1.57 -2.12 -4.61
N SER A 60 2.33 -1.06 -4.37
CA SER A 60 3.75 -1.10 -4.11
C SER A 60 4.18 0.13 -3.33
N TYR A 61 4.75 -0.10 -2.16
CA TYR A 61 5.20 0.94 -1.24
C TYR A 61 6.32 0.39 -0.36
N THR A 62 7.03 1.29 0.30
CA THR A 62 7.96 0.97 1.38
C THR A 62 7.41 1.48 2.70
N THR A 63 7.88 0.91 3.80
CA THR A 63 7.50 1.34 5.15
C THR A 63 8.73 1.53 6.02
N GLU A 64 8.75 2.59 6.81
CA GLU A 64 9.80 2.88 7.77
C GLU A 64 9.18 3.17 9.14
N ALA A 65 9.63 2.46 10.17
CA ALA A 65 9.20 2.71 11.54
C ALA A 65 10.23 3.57 12.27
N GLY A 66 9.74 4.60 12.97
CA GLY A 66 10.56 5.52 13.76
C GLY A 66 9.93 5.79 15.12
N GLU A 67 10.72 6.40 16.00
CA GLU A 67 10.29 6.85 17.33
C GLU A 67 11.11 8.10 17.63
N ASP A 68 10.51 9.27 17.41
CA ASP A 68 11.10 10.55 17.79
C ASP A 68 10.70 10.85 19.24
N ASN A 69 9.45 11.28 19.44
CA ASN A 69 8.80 11.37 20.75
C ASN A 69 7.69 10.32 20.90
N ASP A 70 6.97 10.06 19.80
CA ASP A 70 5.95 9.02 19.71
C ASP A 70 6.34 8.04 18.60
N PRO A 71 6.04 6.75 18.76
CA PRO A 71 6.22 5.75 17.71
C PRO A 71 5.36 6.06 16.48
N PHE A 72 5.93 5.90 15.30
CA PHE A 72 5.25 6.12 14.04
C PHE A 72 5.73 5.17 12.94
N VAL A 73 4.92 5.04 11.90
CA VAL A 73 5.27 4.36 10.65
C VAL A 73 5.00 5.29 9.48
N THR A 74 5.98 5.46 8.61
CA THR A 74 5.83 6.18 7.36
C THR A 74 5.70 5.19 6.22
N ILE A 75 4.60 5.29 5.48
CA ILE A 75 4.32 4.50 4.28
C ILE A 75 4.60 5.40 3.07
N THR A 76 5.45 4.95 2.16
CA THR A 76 5.85 5.71 0.96
C THR A 76 5.57 4.91 -0.29
N LYS A 77 4.73 5.46 -1.19
CA LYS A 77 4.41 4.81 -2.47
C LYS A 77 5.66 4.64 -3.32
N THR A 78 5.76 3.54 -4.06
CA THR A 78 6.80 3.40 -5.08
C THR A 78 6.22 3.50 -6.48
N ARG A 79 7.09 3.79 -7.45
CA ARG A 79 6.74 3.77 -8.87
C ARG A 79 6.60 2.36 -9.45
N LYS A 80 7.05 1.34 -8.72
CA LYS A 80 7.13 -0.05 -9.20
C LYS A 80 5.79 -0.57 -9.69
N TRP A 81 4.70 -0.33 -8.95
CA TRP A 81 3.36 -0.75 -9.39
C TRP A 81 2.97 -0.15 -10.75
N PHE A 82 3.28 1.13 -10.96
CA PHE A 82 2.98 1.80 -12.23
C PHE A 82 3.79 1.19 -13.38
N GLU A 83 5.09 0.95 -13.17
CA GLU A 83 5.98 0.35 -14.17
C GLU A 83 5.53 -1.07 -14.53
N ASP A 84 5.25 -1.91 -13.53
CA ASP A 84 4.77 -3.27 -13.73
C ASP A 84 3.41 -3.27 -14.47
N SER A 85 2.55 -2.30 -14.16
CA SER A 85 1.25 -2.12 -14.85
C SER A 85 1.41 -1.72 -16.32
N GLN A 86 2.38 -0.86 -16.65
CA GLN A 86 2.66 -0.50 -18.05
C GLN A 86 3.12 -1.72 -18.86
N VAL A 87 3.95 -2.58 -18.27
CA VAL A 87 4.40 -3.82 -18.92
C VAL A 87 3.23 -4.77 -19.16
N LYS A 88 2.39 -5.03 -18.14
CA LYS A 88 1.18 -5.86 -18.29
C LYS A 88 0.23 -5.31 -19.36
N LEU A 89 0.02 -4.00 -19.38
CA LEU A 89 -0.85 -3.36 -20.37
C LEU A 89 -0.36 -3.59 -21.81
N ALA A 90 0.95 -3.50 -22.05
CA ALA A 90 1.52 -3.77 -23.37
C ALA A 90 1.31 -5.22 -23.79
N GLN A 91 1.47 -6.18 -22.86
CA GLN A 91 1.22 -7.60 -23.12
C GLN A 91 -0.25 -7.86 -23.48
N TYR A 92 -1.20 -7.30 -22.72
CA TYR A 92 -2.63 -7.46 -23.01
C TYR A 92 -3.04 -6.85 -24.34
N LYS A 93 -2.47 -5.69 -24.72
CA LYS A 93 -2.72 -5.11 -26.05
C LYS A 93 -2.22 -6.02 -27.18
N ALA A 94 -1.05 -6.62 -27.02
CA ALA A 94 -0.50 -7.54 -28.01
C ALA A 94 -1.35 -8.82 -28.14
N GLU A 95 -1.80 -9.38 -27.01
CA GLU A 95 -2.66 -10.56 -27.01
C GLU A 95 -4.04 -10.28 -27.62
N LEU A 96 -4.64 -9.13 -27.28
CA LEU A 96 -5.92 -8.71 -27.86
C LEU A 96 -5.82 -8.56 -29.38
N ALA A 97 -4.72 -8.00 -29.89
CA ALA A 97 -4.49 -7.88 -31.33
C ALA A 97 -4.44 -9.25 -32.00
N ARG A 98 -3.70 -10.22 -31.43
CA ARG A 98 -3.63 -11.59 -31.95
C ARG A 98 -4.98 -12.28 -31.94
N LEU A 99 -5.74 -12.17 -30.86
CA LEU A 99 -7.08 -12.76 -30.77
C LEU A 99 -8.03 -12.15 -31.80
N SER A 100 -7.91 -10.85 -32.07
CA SER A 100 -8.72 -10.15 -33.09
C SER A 100 -8.32 -10.48 -34.53
N GLU A 101 -7.15 -11.08 -34.76
CA GLU A 101 -6.75 -11.58 -36.08
C GLU A 101 -7.25 -13.01 -36.33
N ILE A 102 -7.52 -13.76 -35.25
CA ILE A 102 -7.97 -15.16 -35.29
C ILE A 102 -9.50 -15.27 -35.43
N TYR A 103 -10.25 -14.27 -34.95
CA TYR A 103 -11.72 -14.19 -34.98
C TYR A 103 -12.21 -13.03 -35.84
#